data_AF-A0A157SJI6-F1
#
_entry.id   AF-A0A157SJI6-F1
#
_cell.length_a   1.000
_cell.length_b   1.000
_cell.length_c   1.000
_cell.angle_alpha   90.00
_cell.angle_beta   90.00
_cell.angle_gamma   90.00
#
_symmetry.space_group_name_H-M   'P 1'
#
loop_
_entity.id
_entity.type
_entity.pdbx_description
1 polymer ?
#
loop_
_entity_poly.entity_id
_entity_poly.type
_entity_poly.pdbx_seq_one_letter_code
_entity_poly.pdbx_strand_id
1 'polypeptide(L)'
;MNGWLWRLAPYLVCALLALVIWQQRGTIAGQAAALTAYGERLNAQDVAMSKITAGIQQGKDDLRQLVATQEGFRSALESRRSDIEDLKRENEDFRHWADGVLPEPIARMRERPAITGADGYAEHLRARSPLRAVSQPPGPQ
;
A
#
# COMPACT_ATOMS: atom_id res chain seq x y z
N MET A 1 20.01 -20.59 -98.69
CA MET A 1 19.33 -19.55 -97.88
C MET A 1 19.65 -19.80 -96.41
N ASN A 2 19.83 -18.73 -95.60
CA ASN A 2 19.86 -18.72 -94.11
C ASN A 2 21.18 -18.40 -93.37
N GLY A 3 22.19 -17.77 -94.01
CA GLY A 3 23.35 -17.21 -93.28
C GLY A 3 23.03 -16.03 -92.34
N TRP A 4 21.87 -15.40 -92.50
CA TRP A 4 21.42 -14.27 -91.68
C TRP A 4 20.97 -14.69 -90.26
N LEU A 5 20.45 -15.91 -90.09
CA LEU A 5 20.02 -16.44 -88.79
C LEU A 5 21.20 -16.58 -87.81
N TRP A 6 22.38 -16.93 -88.32
CA TRP A 6 23.57 -17.08 -87.48
C TRP A 6 24.11 -15.74 -86.95
N ARG A 7 23.81 -14.63 -87.65
CA ARG A 7 24.16 -13.27 -87.20
C ARG A 7 23.21 -12.73 -86.13
N LEU A 8 21.98 -13.25 -86.06
CA LEU A 8 20.98 -12.87 -85.05
C LEU A 8 21.04 -13.71 -83.77
N ALA A 9 21.65 -14.90 -83.84
CA ALA A 9 21.86 -15.79 -82.70
C ALA A 9 22.44 -15.09 -81.45
N PRO A 10 23.52 -14.28 -81.52
CA PRO A 10 24.05 -13.64 -80.31
C PRO A 10 23.10 -12.61 -79.70
N TYR A 11 22.31 -11.91 -80.52
CA TYR A 11 21.34 -10.93 -80.03
C TYR A 11 20.16 -11.58 -79.32
N LEU A 12 19.69 -12.74 -79.82
CA LEU A 12 18.66 -13.53 -79.14
C LEU A 12 19.16 -14.05 -77.78
N VAL A 13 20.40 -14.49 -77.70
CA VAL A 13 21.01 -14.93 -76.43
C VAL A 13 21.13 -13.76 -75.46
N CYS A 14 21.60 -12.59 -75.90
CA CYS A 14 21.67 -11.39 -75.06
C CYS A 14 20.28 -10.92 -74.59
N ALA A 15 19.27 -10.97 -75.45
CA ALA A 15 17.90 -10.61 -75.09
C ALA A 15 17.30 -11.58 -74.06
N LEU A 16 17.55 -12.89 -74.21
CA LEU A 16 17.14 -13.90 -73.23
C LEU A 16 17.86 -13.69 -71.89
N LEU A 17 19.16 -13.42 -71.90
CA LEU A 17 19.92 -13.14 -70.67
C LEU A 17 19.42 -11.87 -69.97
N ALA A 18 19.15 -10.79 -70.71
CA ALA A 18 18.59 -9.57 -70.15
C ALA A 18 17.20 -9.82 -69.52
N LEU A 19 16.37 -10.65 -70.16
CA LEU A 19 15.05 -11.01 -69.64
C LEU A 19 15.16 -11.85 -68.36
N VAL A 20 16.10 -12.80 -68.30
CA VAL A 20 16.37 -13.60 -67.09
C VAL A 20 16.89 -12.73 -65.95
N ILE A 21 17.82 -11.81 -66.22
CA ILE A 21 18.36 -10.87 -65.21
C ILE A 21 17.24 -9.96 -64.70
N TRP A 22 16.34 -9.51 -65.57
CA TRP A 22 15.21 -8.68 -65.19
C TRP A 22 14.23 -9.44 -64.28
N GLN A 23 13.91 -10.69 -64.62
CA GLN A 23 13.10 -11.60 -63.78
C GLN A 23 13.75 -11.82 -62.40
N GLN A 24 15.05 -12.11 -62.36
CA GLN A 24 15.79 -12.30 -61.11
C GLN A 24 15.77 -11.04 -60.24
N ARG A 25 15.97 -9.85 -60.82
CA ARG A 25 15.89 -8.58 -60.09
C ARG A 25 14.52 -8.35 -59.46
N GLY A 26 13.44 -8.69 -60.18
CA GLY A 26 12.08 -8.63 -59.63
C GLY A 26 11.89 -9.55 -58.43
N THR A 27 12.42 -10.77 -58.48
CA THR A 27 12.32 -11.72 -57.36
C THR A 27 13.13 -11.29 -56.13
N ILE A 28 14.31 -10.70 -56.30
CA ILE A 28 15.14 -10.19 -55.20
C ILE A 28 14.44 -9.01 -54.51
N ALA A 29 13.83 -8.11 -55.28
CA ALA A 29 13.05 -7.01 -54.72
C ALA A 29 11.85 -7.51 -53.89
N GLY A 30 11.17 -8.55 -54.37
CA GLY A 30 10.09 -9.20 -53.61
C GLY A 30 10.55 -9.86 -52.32
N GLN A 31 11.72 -10.51 -52.32
CA GLN A 31 12.31 -11.10 -51.11
C GLN A 31 12.77 -10.04 -50.09
N ALA A 32 13.33 -8.92 -50.57
CA ALA A 32 13.71 -7.79 -49.71
C ALA A 32 12.48 -7.19 -49.00
N ALA A 33 11.37 -7.00 -49.73
CA ALA A 33 10.11 -6.52 -49.16
C ALA A 33 9.51 -7.52 -48.15
N ALA A 34 9.66 -8.82 -48.39
CA ALA A 34 9.23 -9.85 -47.44
C ALA A 34 10.08 -9.79 -46.15
N LEU A 35 11.40 -9.65 -46.26
CA LEU A 35 12.29 -9.53 -45.11
C LEU A 35 11.97 -8.30 -44.24
N THR A 36 11.70 -7.15 -44.86
CA THR A 36 11.30 -5.94 -44.13
C THR A 36 9.96 -6.15 -43.42
N ALA A 37 9.00 -6.81 -44.07
CA ALA A 37 7.71 -7.12 -43.45
C ALA A 37 7.85 -8.10 -42.27
N TYR A 38 8.76 -9.07 -42.34
CA TYR A 38 9.06 -9.94 -41.20
C TYR A 38 9.72 -9.18 -40.04
N GLY A 39 10.67 -8.30 -40.34
CA GLY A 39 11.31 -7.45 -39.32
C GLY A 39 10.31 -6.52 -38.62
N GLU A 40 9.39 -5.93 -39.38
CA GLU A 40 8.34 -5.07 -38.83
C GLU A 40 7.36 -5.86 -37.94
N ARG A 41 6.99 -7.08 -38.32
CA ARG A 41 6.18 -7.98 -37.49
C ARG A 41 6.88 -8.42 -36.21
N LEU A 42 8.20 -8.63 -36.23
CA LEU A 42 8.97 -8.95 -35.03
C LEU A 42 9.01 -7.75 -34.08
N ASN A 43 9.29 -6.56 -34.61
CA ASN A 43 9.26 -5.34 -33.81
C ASN A 43 7.88 -5.08 -33.20
N ALA A 44 6.80 -5.29 -33.98
CA ALA A 44 5.43 -5.19 -33.47
C ALA A 44 5.15 -6.21 -32.35
N GLN A 45 5.70 -7.42 -32.43
CA GLN A 45 5.60 -8.43 -31.37
C GLN A 45 6.40 -8.04 -30.13
N ASP A 46 7.61 -7.50 -30.26
CA ASP A 46 8.41 -7.01 -29.13
C ASP A 46 7.70 -5.86 -28.40
N VAL A 47 7.08 -4.95 -29.15
CA VAL A 47 6.25 -3.88 -28.58
C VAL A 47 5.01 -4.46 -27.88
N ALA A 48 4.38 -5.50 -28.42
CA ALA A 48 3.25 -6.14 -27.76
C ALA A 48 3.66 -6.87 -26.47
N MET A 49 4.78 -7.60 -26.48
CA MET A 49 5.31 -8.29 -25.31
C MET A 49 5.73 -7.31 -24.21
N SER A 50 6.37 -6.19 -24.57
CA SER A 50 6.72 -5.15 -23.60
C SER A 50 5.48 -4.52 -22.97
N LYS A 51 4.41 -4.27 -23.74
CA LYS A 51 3.13 -3.79 -23.19
C LYS A 51 2.49 -4.77 -22.21
N ILE A 52 2.46 -6.07 -22.55
CA ILE A 52 1.94 -7.11 -21.65
C ILE A 52 2.78 -7.17 -20.36
N THR A 53 4.10 -7.13 -20.50
CA THR A 53 5.02 -7.14 -19.36
C THR A 53 4.82 -5.92 -18.46
N ALA A 54 4.69 -4.73 -19.04
CA ALA A 54 4.39 -3.51 -18.30
C ALA A 54 3.05 -3.60 -17.57
N GLY A 55 2.01 -4.13 -18.21
CA GLY A 55 0.70 -4.36 -17.59
C GLY A 55 0.76 -5.33 -16.41
N ILE A 56 1.54 -6.42 -16.52
CA ILE A 56 1.75 -7.36 -15.41
C ILE A 56 2.47 -6.68 -14.24
N GLN A 57 3.47 -5.85 -14.52
CA GLN A 57 4.19 -5.14 -13.45
C GLN A 57 3.29 -4.13 -12.73
N GLN A 58 2.51 -3.36 -13.49
CA GLN A 58 1.54 -2.44 -12.91
C GLN A 58 0.54 -3.19 -12.01
N GLY A 59 -0.03 -4.31 -12.48
CA GLY A 59 -0.94 -5.11 -11.67
C GLY A 59 -0.30 -5.67 -10.39
N LYS A 60 0.99 -6.03 -10.43
CA LYS A 60 1.72 -6.46 -9.23
C LYS A 60 1.91 -5.33 -8.22
N ASP A 61 2.20 -4.13 -8.69
CA ASP A 61 2.37 -2.96 -7.82
C ASP A 61 1.04 -2.55 -7.18
N ASP A 62 -0.05 -2.57 -7.94
CA ASP A 62 -1.41 -2.35 -7.42
C ASP A 62 -1.78 -3.37 -6.34
N LEU A 63 -1.47 -4.66 -6.56
CA LEU A 63 -1.68 -5.71 -5.57
C LEU A 63 -0.85 -5.48 -4.31
N ARG A 64 0.42 -5.08 -4.43
CA ARG A 64 1.29 -4.76 -3.28
C ARG A 64 0.71 -3.60 -2.47
N GLN A 65 0.22 -2.55 -3.14
CA GLN A 65 -0.40 -1.42 -2.49
C GLN A 65 -1.69 -1.82 -1.77
N LEU A 66 -2.50 -2.70 -2.37
CA LEU A 66 -3.72 -3.19 -1.75
C LEU A 66 -3.41 -4.02 -0.49
N VAL A 67 -2.42 -4.91 -0.55
CA VAL A 67 -1.96 -5.70 0.60
C VAL A 67 -1.40 -4.81 1.70
N ALA A 68 -0.57 -3.82 1.36
CA ALA A 68 -0.05 -2.86 2.34
C ALA A 68 -1.17 -2.07 3.03
N THR A 69 -2.19 -1.68 2.26
CA THR A 69 -3.37 -0.99 2.78
C THR A 69 -4.21 -1.89 3.68
N GLN A 70 -4.37 -3.16 3.30
CA GLN A 70 -5.08 -4.16 4.11
C GLN A 70 -4.38 -4.43 5.44
N GLU A 71 -3.05 -4.55 5.45
CA GLU A 71 -2.30 -4.72 6.69
C GLU A 71 -2.41 -3.47 7.58
N GLY A 72 -2.42 -2.28 6.99
CA GLY A 72 -2.69 -1.03 7.69
C GLY A 72 -4.06 -1.03 8.38
N PHE A 73 -5.11 -1.44 7.66
CA PHE A 73 -6.45 -1.58 8.25
C PHE A 73 -6.50 -2.65 9.34
N ARG A 74 -5.80 -3.78 9.17
CA ARG A 74 -5.76 -4.85 10.17
C ARG A 74 -5.09 -4.39 11.46
N SER A 75 -3.96 -3.69 11.35
CA SER A 75 -3.28 -3.07 12.49
C SER A 75 -4.16 -2.03 13.19
N ALA A 76 -4.83 -1.17 12.41
CA ALA A 76 -5.75 -0.18 12.96
C ALA A 76 -6.95 -0.83 13.69
N LEU A 77 -7.50 -1.92 13.15
CA LEU A 77 -8.59 -2.67 13.78
C LEU A 77 -8.14 -3.33 15.09
N GLU A 78 -6.92 -3.87 15.15
CA GLU A 78 -6.36 -4.45 16.36
C GLU A 78 -6.17 -3.38 17.45
N SER A 79 -5.60 -2.22 17.08
CA SER A 79 -5.49 -1.09 18.01
C SER A 79 -6.85 -0.64 18.52
N ARG A 80 -7.84 -0.49 17.63
CA ARG A 80 -9.21 -0.13 18.01
C ARG A 80 -9.85 -1.14 18.94
N ARG A 81 -9.55 -2.43 18.74
CA ARG A 81 -10.04 -3.48 19.61
C ARG A 81 -9.43 -3.36 21.01
N SER A 82 -8.11 -3.19 21.11
CA SER A 82 -7.44 -2.96 22.40
C SER A 82 -8.00 -1.74 23.10
N ASP A 83 -8.15 -0.60 22.40
CA ASP A 83 -8.70 0.63 22.96
C ASP A 83 -10.10 0.39 23.57
N ILE A 84 -10.97 -0.38 22.88
CA ILE A 84 -12.31 -0.69 23.36
C ILE A 84 -12.26 -1.61 24.58
N GLU A 85 -11.40 -2.62 24.57
CA GLU A 85 -11.24 -3.55 25.69
C GLU A 85 -10.70 -2.84 26.94
N ASP A 86 -9.74 -1.93 26.76
CA ASP A 86 -9.20 -1.10 27.84
C ASP A 86 -10.26 -0.13 28.38
N LEU A 87 -10.97 0.61 27.51
CA LEU A 87 -12.08 1.48 27.92
C LEU A 87 -13.19 0.72 28.64
N LYS A 88 -13.46 -0.53 28.24
CA LYS A 88 -14.45 -1.38 28.91
C LYS A 88 -13.97 -1.78 30.30
N ARG A 89 -12.69 -2.17 30.45
CA ARG A 89 -12.10 -2.54 31.75
C ARG A 89 -12.10 -1.36 32.70
N GLU A 90 -11.65 -0.19 32.24
CA GLU A 90 -11.67 1.04 33.03
C GLU A 90 -13.10 1.39 33.47
N ASN A 91 -14.08 1.27 32.59
CA ASN A 91 -15.48 1.52 32.94
C ASN A 91 -15.99 0.56 34.03
N GLU A 92 -15.66 -0.72 33.92
CA GLU A 92 -16.01 -1.74 34.92
C GLU A 92 -15.32 -1.45 36.26
N ASP A 93 -14.04 -1.08 36.25
CA ASP A 93 -13.28 -0.71 37.44
C ASP A 93 -13.88 0.54 38.12
N PHE A 94 -14.26 1.56 37.34
CA PHE A 94 -14.95 2.74 37.87
C PHE A 94 -16.31 2.40 38.45
N ARG A 95 -17.06 1.50 37.81
CA ARG A 95 -18.36 1.07 38.28
C ARG A 95 -18.23 0.27 39.58
N HIS A 96 -17.25 -0.63 39.65
CA HIS A 96 -16.93 -1.38 40.87
C HIS A 96 -16.46 -0.46 42.00
N TRP A 97 -15.68 0.59 41.72
CA TRP A 97 -15.31 1.61 42.70
C TRP A 97 -16.52 2.40 43.21
N ALA A 98 -17.42 2.78 42.31
CA ALA A 98 -18.64 3.52 42.67
C ALA A 98 -19.65 2.68 43.46
N ASP A 99 -19.76 1.38 43.13
CA ASP A 99 -20.64 0.42 43.82
C ASP A 99 -20.01 -0.12 45.13
N GLY A 100 -18.68 0.04 45.30
CA GLY A 100 -17.97 -0.30 46.52
C GLY A 100 -18.35 0.59 47.70
N VAL A 101 -18.29 0.04 48.92
CA VAL A 101 -18.55 0.81 50.14
C VAL A 101 -17.56 1.97 50.22
N LEU A 102 -18.07 3.20 50.20
CA LEU A 102 -17.27 4.41 50.29
C LEU A 102 -16.30 4.28 51.47
N PRO A 103 -14.98 4.46 51.25
CA PRO A 103 -14.01 4.43 52.33
C PRO A 103 -14.46 5.34 53.46
N GLU A 104 -14.43 4.82 54.68
CA GLU A 104 -14.89 5.48 55.92
C GLU A 104 -14.42 6.96 56.04
N PRO A 105 -13.21 7.35 55.57
CA PRO A 105 -12.79 8.76 55.53
C PRO A 105 -13.65 9.68 54.64
N ILE A 106 -14.14 9.19 53.49
CA ILE A 106 -15.01 9.96 52.56
C ILE A 106 -16.43 10.02 53.10
N ALA A 107 -16.93 8.93 53.69
CA ALA A 107 -18.22 8.92 54.37
C ALA A 107 -18.26 9.98 55.50
N ARG A 108 -17.19 10.07 56.30
CA ARG A 108 -17.03 11.07 57.37
C ARG A 108 -16.87 12.51 56.87
N MET A 109 -16.48 12.71 55.60
CA MET A 109 -16.50 14.02 54.94
C MET A 109 -17.90 14.40 54.43
N ARG A 110 -18.69 13.42 54.00
CA ARG A 110 -20.08 13.61 53.55
C ARG A 110 -21.02 13.84 54.74
N GLU A 111 -20.68 13.30 55.90
CA GLU A 111 -21.18 13.73 57.21
C GLU A 111 -20.58 15.10 57.56
N ARG A 112 -20.91 16.13 56.77
CA ARG A 112 -20.59 17.51 57.15
C ARG A 112 -21.54 17.89 58.29
N PRO A 113 -21.06 18.22 59.50
CA PRO A 113 -21.89 18.90 60.47
C PRO A 113 -22.34 20.22 59.85
N ALA A 114 -23.55 20.68 60.16
CA ALA A 114 -24.02 21.99 59.73
C ALA A 114 -23.14 23.07 60.38
N ILE A 115 -22.06 23.45 59.71
CA ILE A 115 -21.20 24.55 60.13
C ILE A 115 -21.92 25.83 59.73
N THR A 116 -22.71 26.36 60.65
CA THR A 116 -23.43 27.62 60.48
C THR A 116 -22.48 28.78 60.76
N GLY A 117 -22.19 29.60 59.74
CA GLY A 117 -21.42 30.84 59.88
C GLY A 117 -19.90 30.68 59.93
N ALA A 118 -19.20 31.80 59.72
CA ALA A 118 -17.74 31.86 59.62
C ALA A 118 -17.02 31.50 60.94
N ASP A 119 -17.61 31.84 62.08
CA ASP A 119 -17.03 31.53 63.40
C ASP A 119 -17.06 30.03 63.70
N GLY A 120 -18.14 29.34 63.33
CA GLY A 120 -18.24 27.88 63.46
C GLY A 120 -17.22 27.12 62.60
N TYR A 121 -16.79 27.71 61.48
CA TYR A 121 -15.76 27.12 60.63
C TYR A 121 -14.35 27.22 61.25
N ALA A 122 -14.04 28.36 61.88
CA ALA A 122 -12.76 28.57 62.55
C ALA A 122 -12.58 27.65 63.77
N GLU A 123 -13.66 27.39 64.51
CA GLU A 123 -13.64 26.51 65.68
C GLU A 123 -13.52 25.02 65.29
N HIS A 124 -14.19 24.60 64.21
CA HIS A 124 -14.04 23.23 63.68
C HIS A 124 -12.61 22.93 63.19
N LEU A 125 -11.95 23.91 62.56
CA LEU A 125 -10.56 23.79 62.11
C LEU A 125 -9.56 23.72 63.27
N ARG A 126 -9.85 24.40 64.39
CA ARG A 126 -9.01 24.33 65.60
C ARG A 126 -9.16 23.01 66.36
N ALA A 127 -10.33 22.37 66.28
CA ALA A 127 -10.62 21.11 66.97
C ALA A 127 -10.13 19.85 66.21
N ARG A 128 -10.01 19.89 64.88
CA ARG A 128 -9.36 18.79 64.14
C ARG A 128 -7.85 18.83 64.37
N SER A 129 -7.35 17.85 65.12
CA SER A 129 -5.91 17.53 65.14
C SER A 129 -5.40 17.42 63.69
N PRO A 130 -4.22 17.98 63.37
CA PRO A 130 -3.69 17.94 62.02
C PRO A 130 -3.56 16.49 61.57
N LEU A 131 -4.16 16.18 60.41
CA LEU A 131 -3.99 14.90 59.76
C LEU A 131 -2.49 14.70 59.53
N ARG A 132 -1.92 13.66 60.16
CA ARG A 132 -0.51 13.29 60.02
C ARG A 132 -0.19 13.21 58.52
N ALA A 133 0.71 14.06 58.04
CA ALA A 133 1.23 13.98 56.68
C ALA A 133 1.82 12.58 56.48
N VAL A 134 1.34 11.86 55.46
CA VAL A 134 1.97 10.60 55.05
C VAL A 134 3.28 10.95 54.36
N SER A 135 4.33 11.10 55.15
CA SER A 135 5.70 11.17 54.66
C SER A 135 6.44 9.98 55.24
N GLN A 136 6.38 8.86 54.52
CA GLN A 136 7.40 7.82 54.62
C GLN A 136 7.83 7.44 53.19
N PRO A 137 9.01 7.90 52.72
CA PRO A 137 9.60 7.44 51.48
C PRO A 137 10.19 6.03 51.68
N PRO A 138 10.17 5.14 50.67
CA PRO A 138 10.88 3.88 50.74
C PRO A 138 12.39 4.12 50.67
N GLY A 139 13.11 3.73 51.71
CA GLY A 139 14.57 3.67 51.73
C GLY A 139 15.08 2.45 50.95
N PRO A 140 16.30 2.53 50.36
CA PRO A 140 16.83 1.50 49.49
C PRO A 140 17.46 0.34 50.28
N GLN A 141 17.18 -0.88 49.84
CA GLN A 141 18.01 -2.07 50.02
C GLN A 141 17.98 -2.84 48.69
#